data_AF-A0AAV9KBR7-F1
#
_entry.id   AF-A0AAV9KBR7-F1
#
_cell.length_a   1.000
_cell.length_b   1.000
_cell.length_c   1.000
_cell.angle_alpha   90.00
_cell.angle_beta   90.00
_cell.angle_gamma   90.00
#
_symmetry.space_group_name_H-M   'P 1'
#
loop_
_entity.id
_entity.type
_entity.pdbx_description
1 polymer ?
#
loop_
_entity_poly.entity_id
_entity_poly.type
_entity_poly.pdbx_seq_one_letter_code
_entity_poly.pdbx_strand_id
1 'polypeptide(L)'
;MMPRYEFILWMTLQNKLSTVDRVLKQVDANCVLCNTGHMENFDHLFYACPYSSYVWKAMLNWLGYHRQLSSWESKVKWMISRVKNSRQRAGILEFCFAAIIYNIWTERNNKRFNDKKGSITQGLKEIAI
;
A
#
# COMPACT_ATOMS: atom_id res chain seq x y z
N MET A 1 -7.89 -4.63 17.28
CA MET A 1 -7.46 -4.05 15.99
C MET A 1 -8.72 -3.70 15.19
N MET A 2 -8.70 -2.71 14.31
CA MET A 2 -9.93 -2.32 13.58
C MET A 2 -10.23 -3.35 12.47
N PRO A 3 -11.48 -3.85 12.30
CA PRO A 3 -11.80 -4.93 11.36
C PRO A 3 -11.36 -4.66 9.90
N ARG A 4 -11.46 -3.41 9.47
CA ARG A 4 -11.02 -2.95 8.14
C ARG A 4 -9.52 -3.12 7.89
N TYR A 5 -8.68 -3.04 8.93
CA TYR A 5 -7.23 -3.18 8.79
C TYR A 5 -6.83 -4.65 8.70
N GLU A 6 -7.49 -5.51 9.48
CA GLU A 6 -7.28 -6.96 9.43
C GLU A 6 -7.64 -7.51 8.05
N PHE A 7 -8.77 -7.08 7.47
CA PHE A 7 -9.19 -7.52 6.15
C PHE A 7 -8.18 -7.14 5.05
N ILE A 8 -7.72 -5.89 5.03
CA ILE A 8 -6.74 -5.42 4.05
C ILE A 8 -5.37 -6.07 4.26
N LEU A 9 -4.95 -6.26 5.51
CA LEU A 9 -3.72 -6.98 5.84
C LEU A 9 -3.79 -8.42 5.32
N TRP A 10 -4.89 -9.14 5.60
CA TRP A 10 -5.10 -10.51 5.15
C TRP A 10 -5.09 -10.62 3.61
N MET A 11 -5.79 -9.73 2.92
CA MET A 11 -5.78 -9.67 1.46
C MET A 11 -4.39 -9.37 0.87
N THR A 12 -3.63 -8.49 1.53
CA THR A 12 -2.25 -8.15 1.14
C THR A 12 -1.31 -9.33 1.33
N LEU A 13 -1.41 -10.03 2.46
CA LEU A 13 -0.61 -11.23 2.74
C LEU A 13 -0.88 -12.35 1.74
N GLN A 14 -2.09 -12.43 1.18
CA GLN A 14 -2.44 -13.40 0.14
C GLN A 14 -2.15 -12.94 -1.30
N ASN A 15 -1.56 -11.75 -1.49
CA ASN A 15 -1.40 -11.13 -2.80
C ASN A 15 -2.71 -11.09 -3.62
N LYS A 16 -3.84 -10.90 -2.92
CA LYS A 16 -5.20 -10.86 -3.51
C LYS A 16 -5.75 -9.45 -3.66
N LEU A 17 -5.03 -8.45 -3.19
CA LEU A 17 -5.38 -7.05 -3.37
C LEU A 17 -5.46 -6.71 -4.86
N SER A 18 -6.49 -5.99 -5.28
CA SER A 18 -6.67 -5.57 -6.67
C SER A 18 -5.61 -4.53 -7.07
N THR A 19 -4.46 -4.99 -7.54
CA THR A 19 -3.45 -4.20 -8.25
C THR A 19 -3.87 -3.99 -9.71
N VAL A 20 -3.21 -3.09 -10.43
CA VAL A 20 -3.57 -2.77 -11.82
C VAL A 20 -3.54 -4.00 -12.72
N ASP A 21 -2.61 -4.91 -12.47
CA ASP A 21 -2.51 -6.20 -13.17
C ASP A 21 -3.82 -7.01 -13.15
N ARG A 22 -4.70 -6.80 -12.16
CA ARG A 22 -6.01 -7.47 -12.02
C ARG A 22 -7.19 -6.67 -12.55
N VAL A 23 -7.03 -5.39 -12.88
CA VAL A 23 -8.11 -4.54 -13.41
C VAL A 23 -7.95 -4.39 -14.92
N LEU A 24 -8.78 -5.10 -15.66
CA LEU A 24 -8.78 -5.13 -17.13
C LEU A 24 -8.86 -3.71 -17.76
N LYS A 25 -7.83 -3.41 -18.56
CA LYS A 25 -7.80 -2.68 -19.86
C LYS A 25 -8.08 -1.16 -20.01
N GLN A 26 -8.37 -0.36 -18.98
CA GLN A 26 -8.55 1.11 -19.20
C GLN A 26 -7.97 2.04 -18.13
N VAL A 27 -6.92 1.64 -17.41
CA VAL A 27 -6.32 2.51 -16.38
C VAL A 27 -4.81 2.55 -16.52
N ASP A 28 -4.24 3.75 -16.44
CA ASP A 28 -2.79 3.98 -16.48
C ASP A 28 -2.07 2.98 -15.55
N ALA A 29 -1.16 2.21 -16.14
CA ALA A 29 -0.40 1.18 -15.46
C ALA A 29 0.63 1.77 -14.49
N ASN A 30 0.90 3.08 -14.55
CA ASN A 30 1.86 3.75 -13.69
C ASN A 30 1.37 3.87 -12.24
N CYS A 31 2.32 3.79 -11.31
CA CYS A 31 2.07 4.00 -9.91
C CYS A 31 1.75 5.47 -9.60
N VAL A 32 0.52 5.71 -9.15
CA VAL A 32 -0.01 7.03 -8.79
C VAL A 32 0.62 7.61 -7.52
N LEU A 33 1.34 6.79 -6.73
CA LEU A 33 1.94 7.24 -5.48
C LEU A 33 3.27 7.95 -5.70
N CYS A 34 4.10 7.48 -6.64
CA CYS A 34 5.46 7.99 -6.83
C CYS A 34 5.69 8.75 -8.14
N ASN A 35 4.78 8.68 -9.12
CA ASN A 35 4.88 9.42 -10.39
C ASN A 35 6.20 9.22 -11.15
N THR A 36 6.91 8.12 -10.91
CA THR A 36 8.21 7.80 -11.54
C THR A 36 8.06 7.07 -12.88
N GLY A 37 6.83 6.90 -13.39
CA GLY A 37 6.56 6.10 -14.59
C GLY A 37 6.77 4.59 -14.41
N HIS A 38 6.90 4.11 -13.17
CA HIS A 38 7.01 2.67 -12.89
C HIS A 38 5.63 2.02 -12.84
N MET A 39 5.52 0.83 -13.43
CA MET A 39 4.29 0.04 -13.39
C MET A 39 3.91 -0.34 -11.96
N GLU A 40 2.65 -0.12 -11.62
CA GLU A 40 2.07 -0.47 -10.32
C GLU A 40 1.73 -1.96 -10.26
N ASN A 41 2.68 -2.73 -9.74
CA ASN A 41 2.45 -4.09 -9.27
C ASN A 41 2.55 -4.15 -7.74
N PHE A 42 2.28 -5.31 -7.16
CA PHE A 42 2.30 -5.51 -5.70
C PHE A 42 3.65 -5.18 -5.08
N ASP A 43 4.74 -5.70 -5.66
CA ASP A 43 6.10 -5.49 -5.15
C ASP A 43 6.53 -4.03 -5.27
N HIS A 44 6.13 -3.34 -6.33
CA HIS A 44 6.31 -1.91 -6.43
C HIS A 44 5.51 -1.20 -5.34
N LEU A 45 4.21 -1.43 -5.26
CA LEU A 45 3.32 -0.72 -4.34
C LEU A 45 3.75 -0.83 -2.87
N PHE A 46 4.13 -2.02 -2.40
CA PHE A 46 4.47 -2.23 -0.98
C PHE A 46 5.97 -2.28 -0.68
N TYR A 47 6.82 -2.37 -1.70
CA TYR A 47 8.27 -2.41 -1.54
C TYR A 47 9.01 -1.36 -2.36
N ALA A 48 9.05 -1.46 -3.68
CA ALA A 48 9.97 -0.65 -4.51
C ALA A 48 9.53 0.81 -4.72
N CYS A 49 8.27 1.14 -4.44
CA CYS A 49 7.74 2.49 -4.56
C CYS A 49 8.47 3.44 -3.58
N PRO A 50 9.05 4.56 -4.06
CA PRO A 50 9.71 5.54 -3.20
C PRO A 50 8.82 6.06 -2.06
N TYR A 51 7.54 6.32 -2.34
CA TYR A 51 6.56 6.75 -1.34
C TYR A 51 6.41 5.70 -0.24
N SER A 52 6.14 4.45 -0.62
CA SER A 52 5.98 3.36 0.34
C SER A 52 7.26 3.12 1.13
N SER A 53 8.42 3.14 0.48
CA SER A 53 9.73 3.02 1.15
C SER A 53 9.95 4.11 2.20
N TYR A 54 9.55 5.34 1.91
CA TYR A 54 9.59 6.44 2.88
C TYR A 54 8.68 6.17 4.08
N VAL A 55 7.42 5.77 3.86
CA VAL A 55 6.46 5.46 4.93
C VAL A 55 6.98 4.32 5.83
N TRP A 56 7.51 3.26 5.22
CA TRP A 56 8.11 2.15 5.96
C TRP A 56 9.31 2.60 6.81
N LYS A 57 10.22 3.40 6.24
CA LYS A 57 11.39 3.92 6.96
C LYS A 57 10.99 4.82 8.12
N ALA A 58 10.00 5.70 7.92
CA ALA A 58 9.50 6.60 8.96
C ALA A 58 8.94 5.81 10.16
N MET A 59 8.13 4.77 9.91
CA MET A 59 7.63 3.92 11.00
C MET A 59 8.73 3.13 11.69
N LEU A 60 9.67 2.54 10.94
CA LEU A 60 10.77 1.81 11.56
C LEU A 60 11.59 2.74 12.47
N ASN A 61 11.90 3.95 12.03
CA ASN A 61 12.56 4.95 12.86
C ASN A 61 11.74 5.33 14.10
N TRP A 62 10.42 5.52 13.95
CA TRP A 62 9.53 5.81 15.08
C TRP A 62 9.50 4.67 16.12
N LEU A 63 9.62 3.42 15.66
CA LEU A 63 9.74 2.23 16.50
C LEU A 63 11.15 2.00 17.07
N GLY A 64 12.14 2.85 16.74
CA GLY A 64 13.53 2.73 17.15
C GLY A 64 14.37 1.72 16.35
N TYR A 65 13.93 1.36 15.14
CA TYR A 65 14.64 0.46 14.24
C TYR A 65 15.26 1.21 13.06
N HIS A 66 16.59 1.28 13.02
CA HIS A 66 17.33 1.89 11.92
C HIS A 66 17.74 0.83 10.88
N ARG A 67 16.77 0.36 10.09
CA ARG A 67 16.99 -0.63 9.03
C ARG A 67 16.22 -0.27 7.77
N GLN A 68 16.82 -0.55 6.62
CA GLN A 68 16.12 -0.60 5.34
C GLN A 68 15.81 -2.07 4.99
N LEU A 69 14.55 -2.37 4.67
CA LEU A 69 14.11 -3.72 4.32
C LEU A 69 13.95 -3.80 2.79
N SER A 70 14.71 -4.70 2.18
CA SER A 70 14.98 -4.79 0.73
C SER A 70 13.99 -5.66 -0.05
N SER A 71 12.90 -6.12 0.55
CA SER A 71 11.80 -6.77 -0.17
C SER A 71 10.54 -6.81 0.68
N TRP A 72 9.39 -7.09 0.06
CA TRP A 72 8.15 -7.38 0.78
C TRP A 72 8.32 -8.58 1.73
N GLU A 73 8.92 -9.67 1.26
CA GLU A 73 9.16 -10.84 2.10
C GLU A 73 10.04 -10.53 3.31
N SER A 74 11.08 -9.73 3.13
CA SER A 74 11.95 -9.32 4.23
C SER A 74 11.18 -8.50 5.27
N LYS A 75 10.22 -7.66 4.84
CA LYS A 75 9.33 -6.92 5.74
C LYS A 75 8.43 -7.84 6.55
N VAL A 76 7.79 -8.81 5.90
CA VAL A 76 6.91 -9.79 6.55
C VAL A 76 7.70 -10.68 7.50
N LYS A 77 8.84 -11.25 7.06
CA LYS A 77 9.72 -12.10 7.88
C LYS A 77 10.24 -11.33 9.10
N TRP A 78 10.66 -10.07 8.91
CA TRP A 78 11.09 -9.22 10.02
C TRP A 78 9.95 -8.99 11.02
N MET A 79 8.74 -8.65 10.55
CA MET A 79 7.58 -8.42 11.41
C MET A 79 7.25 -9.67 12.24
N ILE A 80 7.17 -10.85 11.60
CA ILE A 80 6.93 -12.13 12.27
C ILE A 80 8.00 -12.40 13.34
N SER A 81 9.28 -12.18 13.02
CA SER A 81 10.37 -12.39 13.98
C SER A 81 10.24 -11.49 15.21
N ARG A 82 9.78 -10.24 15.05
CA ARG A 82 9.66 -9.27 16.15
C ARG A 82 8.44 -9.52 17.02
N VAL A 83 7.32 -9.89 16.41
CA VAL A 83 6.10 -10.31 17.13
C VAL A 83 6.39 -11.54 18.00
N LYS A 84 7.11 -12.54 17.46
CA LYS A 84 7.50 -13.75 18.23
C LYS A 84 8.45 -13.45 19.40
N ASN A 85 9.36 -12.49 19.23
CA ASN A 85 10.40 -12.21 20.22
C ASN A 85 10.00 -11.19 21.30
N SER A 86 8.86 -10.50 21.18
CA SER A 86 8.44 -9.50 22.18
C SER A 86 6.92 -9.47 22.37
N ARG A 87 6.44 -10.16 23.41
CA ARG A 87 5.00 -10.20 23.76
C ARG A 87 4.43 -8.81 24.10
N GLN A 88 5.25 -7.91 24.67
CA GLN A 88 4.82 -6.55 25.03
C GLN A 88 4.66 -5.63 23.82
N ARG A 89 5.50 -5.80 22.78
CA ARG A 89 5.48 -4.94 21.57
C ARG A 89 4.72 -5.55 20.40
N ALA A 90 4.39 -6.85 20.47
CA ALA A 90 3.68 -7.58 19.42
C ALA A 90 2.43 -6.83 18.90
N GLY A 91 1.51 -6.45 19.79
CA GLY A 91 0.27 -5.77 19.36
C GLY A 91 0.51 -4.41 18.72
N ILE A 92 1.50 -3.64 19.18
CA ILE A 92 1.87 -2.35 18.59
C ILE A 92 2.47 -2.57 17.19
N LEU A 93 3.37 -3.54 17.05
CA LEU A 93 4.01 -3.86 15.78
C LEU A 93 3.01 -4.35 14.74
N GLU A 94 2.10 -5.26 15.12
CA GLU A 94 1.02 -5.74 14.26
C GLU A 94 0.11 -4.59 13.83
N PHE A 95 -0.29 -3.73 14.77
CA PHE A 95 -1.12 -2.57 14.48
C PHE A 95 -0.42 -1.60 13.50
N CYS A 96 0.83 -1.23 13.76
CA CYS A 96 1.58 -0.33 12.89
C CYS A 96 1.77 -0.92 11.48
N PHE A 97 2.04 -2.21 11.38
CA PHE A 97 2.19 -2.90 10.10
C PHE A 97 0.88 -2.89 9.30
N ALA A 98 -0.25 -3.24 9.95
CA ALA A 98 -1.57 -3.19 9.35
C ALA A 98 -1.96 -1.76 8.94
N ALA A 99 -1.65 -0.77 9.79
CA ALA A 99 -1.94 0.63 9.54
C ALA A 99 -1.15 1.16 8.33
N ILE A 100 0.13 0.81 8.15
CA ILE A 100 0.89 1.24 6.96
C ILE A 100 0.26 0.68 5.69
N ILE A 101 -0.01 -0.63 5.66
CA ILE A 101 -0.57 -1.28 4.47
C ILE A 101 -1.91 -0.63 4.12
N TYR A 102 -2.75 -0.41 5.12
CA TYR A 102 -4.02 0.27 4.95
C TYR A 102 -3.85 1.70 4.43
N ASN A 103 -2.92 2.48 4.98
CA ASN A 103 -2.67 3.86 4.54
C ASN A 103 -2.14 3.91 3.11
N ILE A 104 -1.16 3.07 2.75
CA ILE A 104 -0.64 2.99 1.38
C ILE A 104 -1.76 2.64 0.39
N TRP A 105 -2.59 1.65 0.73
CA TRP A 105 -3.71 1.26 -0.12
C TRP A 105 -4.78 2.35 -0.25
N THR A 106 -5.12 2.99 0.88
CA THR A 106 -6.10 4.08 0.91
C THR A 106 -5.64 5.27 0.10
N GLU A 107 -4.39 5.71 0.27
CA GLU A 107 -3.79 6.80 -0.49
C GLU A 107 -3.73 6.49 -1.98
N ARG A 108 -3.32 5.26 -2.34
CA ARG A 108 -3.32 4.82 -3.73
C ARG A 108 -4.72 4.90 -4.32
N ASN A 109 -5.73 4.41 -3.61
CA ASN A 109 -7.11 4.45 -4.10
C ASN A 109 -7.65 5.88 -4.19
N ASN A 110 -7.35 6.73 -3.21
CA ASN A 110 -7.72 8.14 -3.25
C ASN A 110 -7.13 8.82 -4.49
N LYS A 111 -5.83 8.68 -4.75
CA LYS A 111 -5.22 9.26 -5.96
C LYS A 111 -5.78 8.65 -7.24
N ARG A 112 -6.14 7.36 -7.24
CA ARG A 112 -6.62 6.69 -8.45
C ARG A 112 -8.07 6.98 -8.79
N PHE A 113 -8.91 7.21 -7.78
CA PHE A 113 -10.36 7.33 -7.93
C PHE A 113 -10.93 8.70 -7.53
N ASN A 114 -10.30 9.44 -6.60
CA ASN A 114 -10.76 10.78 -6.20
C ASN A 114 -10.14 11.92 -7.02
N ASP A 115 -8.91 11.80 -7.54
CA ASP A 115 -8.40 12.78 -8.54
C ASP A 115 -9.13 12.67 -9.90
N LYS A 116 -9.91 11.60 -10.10
CA LYS A 116 -10.79 11.43 -11.27
C LYS A 116 -12.17 12.07 -11.12
N LYS A 117 -12.43 12.86 -10.08
CA LYS A 117 -13.62 13.74 -10.06
C LYS A 117 -13.62 14.81 -11.17
N GLY A 118 -12.52 14.96 -11.91
CA GLY A 118 -12.49 15.72 -13.17
C GLY A 118 -13.00 14.98 -14.42
N SER A 119 -13.29 13.67 -14.35
CA SER A 119 -13.66 12.86 -15.53
C SER A 119 -15.12 12.40 -15.56
N ILE A 120 -15.94 12.74 -14.56
CA ILE A 120 -17.41 12.61 -14.71
C ILE A 120 -17.93 13.69 -15.67
N THR A 121 -17.29 14.86 -15.70
CA THR A 121 -17.57 15.94 -16.66
C THR A 121 -17.08 15.66 -18.08
N GLN A 122 -16.16 14.71 -18.28
CA GLN A 122 -15.70 14.33 -19.63
C GLN A 122 -16.69 13.38 -20.31
N GLY A 123 -17.22 12.40 -19.57
CA GLY A 123 -18.24 11.46 -20.07
C GLY A 123 -19.62 12.07 -20.32
N LEU A 124 -19.93 13.22 -19.70
CA LEU A 124 -21.18 13.95 -19.97
C LEU A 124 -21.13 14.82 -21.23
N LYS A 125 -19.94 15.11 -21.77
CA LYS A 125 -19.79 15.87 -23.03
C LYS A 125 -19.94 15.01 -24.28
N GLU A 126 -19.87 13.68 -24.18
CA GLU A 126 -20.09 12.76 -25.31
C GLU A 126 -21.55 12.31 -25.44
N ILE A 127 -22.39 12.60 -24.44
CA ILE A 127 -23.84 12.30 -24.46
C ILE A 127 -24.65 13.56 -24.79
N ALA A 128 -24.04 14.75 -24.69
CA ALA A 128 -24.65 16.02 -25.07
C ALA A 128 -23.85 16.65 -26.22
N ILE A 129 -24.38 16.45 -27.44
CA ILE A 129 -24.01 16.98 -28.77
C ILE A 129 -23.22 16.00 -29.64
#